data_AF-A0AAW8F3P2-F1
#
_entry.id   AF-A0AAW8F3P2-F1
#
_cell.length_a   1.000
_cell.length_b   1.000
_cell.length_c   1.000
_cell.angle_alpha   90.00
_cell.angle_beta   90.00
_cell.angle_gamma   90.00
#
_symmetry.space_group_name_H-M   'P 1'
#
loop_
_entity.id
_entity.type
_entity.pdbx_description
1 polymer ?
#
loop_
_entity_poly.entity_id
_entity_poly.type
_entity_poly.pdbx_seq_one_letter_code
_entity_poly.pdbx_strand_id
1 'polypeptide(L)'
;MTSTTGAAPERAKREDQASRAKWTDKAVYAAGAVVWRIVDGKLRILLIHRGKYRDVTLPKGKVDPGEMLAETAVREVHEETGIRVVLGVPVGVSRYHMASNKQKVVHYWAAEATDDAIRESTFVPNREIAALEWVSLKKARARLSYPVDLEIIDFFQNLVDDGVLRTFPVIALRHAKALSRSDWEGADAARPLAERGRRQAKSIVGPLRAFGVRRIVTSDAVRCVDTVVPLSRALGRKITQTTKISQDSWDDDAADLRSVIGRRVRSGKAAVVCSHGPVLPGILSELALATGTIHGSYIDSAADLEPAAFSVVHLSASNPGSGIIAIETHIPKV
;
A
#
# COMPACT_ATOMS: atom_id res chain seq x y z
N MET A 1 47.31 40.94 -28.39
CA MET A 1 46.19 40.15 -27.82
C MET A 1 46.67 38.72 -27.66
N THR A 2 47.09 38.35 -26.45
CA THR A 2 47.56 37.00 -26.13
C THR A 2 46.76 36.52 -24.93
N SER A 3 45.89 35.55 -25.22
CA SER A 3 44.98 34.90 -24.28
C SER A 3 45.74 33.95 -23.37
N THR A 4 45.61 34.12 -22.05
CA THR A 4 46.06 33.15 -21.05
C THR A 4 44.85 32.36 -20.57
N THR A 5 44.73 31.11 -21.03
CA THR A 5 43.77 30.13 -20.51
C THR A 5 44.32 29.51 -19.23
N GLY A 6 43.80 29.95 -18.08
CA GLY A 6 44.12 29.35 -16.78
C GLY A 6 43.40 28.01 -16.59
N ALA A 7 44.16 26.92 -16.56
CA ALA A 7 43.66 25.62 -16.16
C ALA A 7 43.35 25.63 -14.65
N ALA A 8 42.11 25.31 -14.27
CA ALA A 8 41.73 25.11 -12.88
C ALA A 8 42.49 23.89 -12.27
N PRO A 9 42.83 23.92 -10.97
CA PRO A 9 43.75 22.95 -10.39
C PRO A 9 43.09 21.57 -10.22
N GLU A 10 43.79 20.56 -10.73
CA GLU A 10 43.44 19.13 -10.76
C GLU A 10 43.11 18.51 -9.38
N ARG A 11 43.43 19.23 -8.29
CA ARG A 11 43.13 18.87 -6.90
C ARG A 11 41.63 18.95 -6.55
N ALA A 12 40.91 19.94 -7.07
CA ALA A 12 39.47 20.12 -6.79
C ALA A 12 38.59 19.05 -7.48
N LYS A 13 39.02 18.54 -8.64
CA LYS A 13 38.33 17.44 -9.34
C LYS A 13 38.53 16.08 -8.65
N ARG A 14 39.67 15.87 -7.96
CA ARG A 14 39.92 14.63 -7.20
C ARG A 14 39.14 14.57 -5.89
N GLU A 15 38.90 15.69 -5.23
CA GLU A 15 38.05 15.76 -4.02
C GLU A 15 36.55 15.57 -4.35
N ASP A 16 36.09 16.07 -5.50
CA ASP A 16 34.70 15.87 -5.96
C ASP A 16 34.43 14.45 -6.50
N GLN A 17 35.46 13.76 -6.99
CA GLN A 17 35.37 12.33 -7.32
C GLN A 17 35.49 11.43 -6.09
N ALA A 18 36.24 11.83 -5.05
CA ALA A 18 36.33 11.11 -3.79
C ALA A 18 35.04 11.22 -2.94
N SER A 19 34.28 12.32 -3.05
CA SER A 19 32.99 12.51 -2.37
C SER A 19 31.84 11.70 -3.02
N ARG A 20 31.94 11.38 -4.32
CA ARG A 20 30.97 10.55 -5.06
C ARG A 20 31.21 9.04 -4.91
N ALA A 21 32.33 8.62 -4.33
CA ALA A 21 32.75 7.21 -4.25
C ALA A 21 32.45 6.53 -2.90
N LYS A 22 31.43 6.98 -2.14
CA LYS A 22 31.06 6.36 -0.85
C LYS A 22 29.61 5.93 -0.71
N TRP A 23 28.79 6.05 -1.74
CA TRP A 23 27.37 5.68 -1.69
C TRP A 23 27.22 4.17 -1.95
N THR A 24 26.98 3.38 -0.91
CA THR A 24 26.66 1.96 -1.08
C THR A 24 25.21 1.81 -1.52
N ASP A 25 25.02 1.18 -2.68
CA ASP A 25 23.80 1.07 -3.49
C ASP A 25 22.68 0.18 -2.90
N LYS A 26 22.57 0.07 -1.57
CA LYS A 26 21.49 -0.71 -0.91
C LYS A 26 20.67 0.16 0.01
N ALA A 27 19.57 0.69 -0.52
CA ALA A 27 18.53 1.32 0.28
C ALA A 27 17.95 0.32 1.30
N VAL A 28 17.71 0.81 2.52
CA VAL A 28 17.01 0.06 3.57
C VAL A 28 15.56 0.50 3.58
N TYR A 29 14.67 -0.42 3.21
CA TYR A 29 13.24 -0.19 3.21
C TYR A 29 12.62 -0.44 4.58
N ALA A 30 11.70 0.44 4.92
CA ALA A 30 10.92 0.40 6.15
C ALA A 30 9.49 0.85 5.86
N ALA A 31 8.57 0.51 6.75
CA ALA A 31 7.18 0.89 6.64
C ALA A 31 6.58 1.16 8.01
N GLY A 32 5.56 2.01 8.06
CA GLY A 32 4.87 2.37 9.29
C GLY A 32 3.56 3.07 9.04
N ALA A 33 3.01 3.71 10.07
CA ALA A 33 1.73 4.40 9.95
C ALA A 33 1.64 5.66 10.80
N VAL A 34 0.86 6.62 10.31
CA VAL A 34 0.21 7.62 11.15
C VAL A 34 -1.02 6.97 11.76
N VAL A 35 -0.84 6.39 12.95
CA VAL A 35 -1.93 5.76 13.69
C VAL A 35 -2.76 6.84 14.38
N TRP A 36 -4.06 6.85 14.13
CA TRP A 36 -4.95 7.91 14.58
C TRP A 36 -6.25 7.38 15.19
N ARG A 37 -6.91 8.22 16.00
CA ARG A 37 -8.26 7.98 16.53
C ARG A 37 -8.98 9.29 16.81
N ILE A 38 -10.30 9.23 16.97
CA ILE A 38 -11.11 10.36 17.46
C ILE A 38 -11.48 10.11 18.92
N VAL A 39 -11.18 11.09 19.80
CA VAL A 39 -11.59 11.06 21.21
C VAL A 39 -12.30 12.37 21.52
N ASP A 40 -13.55 12.30 21.98
CA ASP A 40 -14.40 13.47 22.25
C ASP A 40 -14.46 14.45 21.07
N GLY A 41 -14.62 13.91 19.86
CA GLY A 41 -14.65 14.67 18.61
C GLY A 41 -13.30 15.26 18.17
N LYS A 42 -12.20 14.96 18.87
CA LYS A 42 -10.86 15.51 18.59
C LYS A 42 -9.94 14.44 18.03
N LEU A 43 -9.28 14.76 16.92
CA LEU A 43 -8.27 13.90 16.32
C LEU A 43 -7.04 13.77 17.24
N ARG A 44 -6.61 12.53 17.44
CA ARG A 44 -5.38 12.16 18.14
C ARG A 44 -4.52 11.28 17.24
N ILE A 45 -3.22 11.54 17.24
CA ILE A 45 -2.19 10.76 16.55
C ILE A 45 -1.31 10.09 17.60
N LEU A 46 -0.91 8.85 17.35
CA LEU A 46 0.00 8.10 18.19
C LEU A 46 1.45 8.44 17.85
N LEU A 47 2.23 8.78 18.88
CA LEU A 47 3.68 8.84 18.83
C LEU A 47 4.27 7.76 19.74
N ILE A 48 5.45 7.27 19.36
CA ILE A 48 6.25 6.34 20.14
C ILE A 48 7.51 7.02 20.66
N HIS A 49 7.84 6.77 21.93
CA HIS A 49 9.08 7.24 22.56
C HIS A 49 10.09 6.10 22.56
N ARG A 50 11.15 6.21 21.74
CA ARG A 50 12.13 5.14 21.58
C ARG A 50 13.27 5.30 22.58
N GLY A 51 13.20 4.56 23.69
CA GLY A 51 14.14 4.69 24.82
C GLY A 51 15.60 4.49 24.41
N LYS A 52 15.86 3.52 23.53
CA LYS A 52 17.20 3.22 22.99
C LYS A 52 17.83 4.39 22.22
N TYR A 53 17.03 5.17 21.51
CA TYR A 53 17.50 6.24 20.63
C TYR A 53 17.24 7.64 21.20
N ARG A 54 16.44 7.73 22.27
CA ARG A 54 15.98 8.96 22.91
C ARG A 54 15.30 9.92 21.91
N ASP A 55 14.53 9.35 21.00
CA ASP A 55 13.76 10.08 19.99
C ASP A 55 12.26 9.78 20.09
N VAL A 56 11.46 10.64 19.46
CA VAL A 56 10.00 10.51 19.34
C VAL A 56 9.66 10.43 17.86
N THR A 57 9.01 9.34 17.45
CA THR A 57 8.68 9.09 16.04
C THR A 57 7.25 8.55 15.88
N LEU A 58 6.82 8.44 14.62
CA LEU A 58 5.73 7.54 14.24
C LEU A 58 6.16 6.07 14.37
N PRO A 59 5.23 5.12 14.59
CA PRO A 59 5.53 3.70 14.59
C PRO A 59 5.94 3.23 13.19
N LYS A 60 7.08 2.55 13.10
CA LYS A 60 7.72 2.10 11.84
C LYS A 60 8.94 1.23 12.11
N GLY A 61 9.11 0.19 11.31
CA GLY A 61 10.31 -0.63 11.30
C GLY A 61 10.65 -1.20 9.93
N LYS A 62 11.61 -2.12 9.90
CA LYS A 62 12.26 -2.55 8.66
C LYS A 62 11.44 -3.66 7.99
N VAL A 63 11.50 -3.69 6.67
CA VAL A 63 10.92 -4.80 5.90
C VAL A 63 11.73 -6.07 6.16
N ASP A 64 11.05 -7.13 6.57
CA ASP A 64 11.66 -8.44 6.74
C ASP A 64 11.84 -9.18 5.40
N PRO A 65 12.75 -10.18 5.32
CA PRO A 65 12.91 -10.98 4.11
C PRO A 65 11.60 -11.63 3.65
N GLY A 66 11.21 -11.36 2.40
CA GLY A 66 9.98 -11.89 1.81
C GLY A 66 8.73 -11.04 2.09
N GLU A 67 8.84 -10.00 2.91
CA GLU A 67 7.74 -9.14 3.31
C GLU A 67 7.53 -7.97 2.31
N MET A 68 6.27 -7.57 2.14
CA MET A 68 5.86 -6.37 1.41
C MET A 68 5.57 -5.21 2.35
N LEU A 69 5.77 -3.97 1.89
CA LEU A 69 5.71 -2.77 2.74
C LEU A 69 4.40 -2.63 3.53
N ALA A 70 3.26 -2.98 2.93
CA ALA A 70 1.97 -2.85 3.60
C ALA A 70 1.82 -3.80 4.80
N GLU A 71 2.23 -5.07 4.68
CA GLU A 71 2.21 -5.98 5.83
C GLU A 71 3.29 -5.63 6.86
N THR A 72 4.46 -5.13 6.43
CA THR A 72 5.48 -4.56 7.33
C THR A 72 4.88 -3.46 8.19
N ALA A 73 4.15 -2.49 7.59
CA ALA A 73 3.57 -1.39 8.35
C ALA A 73 2.62 -1.87 9.46
N VAL A 74 1.75 -2.83 9.16
CA VAL A 74 0.79 -3.36 10.15
C VAL A 74 1.50 -4.18 11.22
N ARG A 75 2.48 -5.00 10.84
CA ARG A 75 3.30 -5.79 11.78
C ARG A 75 4.03 -4.88 12.75
N GLU A 76 4.76 -3.89 12.24
CA GLU A 76 5.57 -2.96 13.03
C GLU A 76 4.71 -2.11 13.96
N VAL A 77 3.56 -1.61 13.50
CA VAL A 77 2.60 -0.92 14.37
C VAL A 77 2.17 -1.84 15.52
N HIS A 78 1.85 -3.10 15.24
CA HIS A 78 1.45 -4.04 16.28
C HIS A 78 2.60 -4.40 17.23
N GLU A 79 3.81 -4.61 16.74
CA GLU A 79 4.99 -4.91 17.57
C GLU A 79 5.36 -3.75 18.50
N GLU A 80 5.38 -2.51 17.98
CA GLU A 80 5.78 -1.33 18.75
C GLU A 80 4.68 -0.82 19.70
N THR A 81 3.40 -1.08 19.38
CA THR A 81 2.27 -0.43 20.06
C THR A 81 1.20 -1.38 20.60
N GLY A 82 1.30 -2.68 20.32
CA GLY A 82 0.26 -3.67 20.65
C GLY A 82 -1.07 -3.46 19.93
N ILE A 83 -1.23 -2.40 19.13
CA ILE A 83 -2.50 -2.04 18.48
C ILE A 83 -2.58 -2.71 17.12
N ARG A 84 -3.68 -3.42 16.86
CA ARG A 84 -3.98 -3.97 15.53
C ARG A 84 -4.65 -2.90 14.68
N VAL A 85 -4.15 -2.71 13.47
CA VAL A 85 -4.69 -1.72 12.52
C VAL A 85 -4.92 -2.33 11.14
N VAL A 86 -5.74 -1.63 10.35
CA VAL A 86 -5.83 -1.81 8.89
C VAL A 86 -5.36 -0.51 8.24
N LEU A 87 -4.68 -0.63 7.09
CA LEU A 87 -4.17 0.53 6.37
C LEU A 87 -5.28 1.22 5.57
N GLY A 88 -5.31 2.54 5.67
CA GLY A 88 -6.04 3.44 4.79
C GLY A 88 -5.10 4.06 3.76
N VAL A 89 -5.30 5.34 3.45
CA VAL A 89 -4.59 6.08 2.40
C VAL A 89 -3.08 6.16 2.68
N PRO A 90 -2.19 6.02 1.67
CA PRO A 90 -0.77 6.32 1.81
C PRO A 90 -0.56 7.81 2.11
N VAL A 91 0.27 8.14 3.10
CA VAL A 91 0.51 9.52 3.56
C VAL A 91 1.92 10.04 3.25
N GLY A 92 2.73 9.25 2.56
CA GLY A 92 4.00 9.71 2.00
C GLY A 92 5.17 8.78 2.25
N VAL A 93 6.36 9.25 1.83
CA VAL A 93 7.61 8.49 1.92
C VAL A 93 8.73 9.39 2.44
N SER A 94 9.28 9.05 3.61
CA SER A 94 10.44 9.75 4.15
C SER A 94 11.73 9.12 3.61
N ARG A 95 12.64 9.96 3.11
CA ARG A 95 13.95 9.53 2.57
C ARG A 95 15.08 10.28 3.28
N TYR A 96 15.98 9.54 3.91
CA TYR A 96 17.12 10.14 4.59
C TYR A 96 18.31 9.19 4.63
N HIS A 97 19.51 9.72 4.86
CA HIS A 97 20.71 8.92 4.99
C HIS A 97 20.95 8.52 6.44
N MET A 98 21.22 7.24 6.67
CA MET A 98 21.64 6.75 7.97
C MET A 98 23.13 7.01 8.20
N ALA A 99 23.57 6.98 9.45
CA ALA A 99 25.01 7.05 9.81
C ALA A 99 25.88 6.01 9.09
N SER A 100 25.30 4.89 8.64
CA SER A 100 25.96 3.86 7.85
C SER A 100 26.11 4.22 6.35
N ASN A 101 25.85 5.46 5.96
CA ASN A 101 25.79 5.97 4.58
C ASN A 101 24.83 5.22 3.62
N LYS A 102 23.90 4.44 4.17
CA LYS A 102 22.82 3.80 3.41
C LYS A 102 21.62 4.74 3.39
N GLN A 103 20.96 4.84 2.25
CA GLN A 103 19.68 5.51 2.16
C GLN A 103 18.62 4.68 2.91
N LYS A 104 17.83 5.32 3.76
CA LYS A 104 16.64 4.73 4.37
C LYS A 104 15.40 5.33 3.72
N VAL A 105 14.47 4.46 3.35
CA VAL A 105 13.22 4.81 2.69
C VAL A 105 12.08 4.24 3.52
N VAL A 106 11.25 5.11 4.09
CA VAL A 106 10.13 4.71 4.95
C VAL A 106 8.81 5.08 4.29
N HIS A 107 7.95 4.10 4.04
CA HIS A 107 6.60 4.34 3.53
C HIS A 107 5.59 4.41 4.69
N TYR A 108 4.69 5.39 4.66
CA TYR A 108 3.68 5.57 5.70
C TYR A 108 2.26 5.54 5.13
N TRP A 109 1.35 4.96 5.91
CA TRP A 109 -0.10 4.97 5.66
C TRP A 109 -0.84 5.60 6.84
N ALA A 110 -2.03 6.16 6.58
CA ALA A 110 -2.98 6.46 7.64
C ALA A 110 -3.58 5.15 8.16
N ALA A 111 -3.73 5.02 9.48
CA ALA A 111 -4.31 3.82 10.09
C ALA A 111 -5.20 4.19 11.28
N GLU A 112 -6.49 3.88 11.21
CA GLU A 112 -7.41 4.12 12.32
C GLU A 112 -7.22 3.05 13.40
N ALA A 113 -6.93 3.47 14.63
CA ALA A 113 -7.01 2.61 15.80
C ALA A 113 -8.44 2.67 16.35
N THR A 114 -9.19 1.58 16.14
CA THR A 114 -10.55 1.46 16.67
C THR A 114 -10.54 1.35 18.20
N ASP A 115 -11.64 1.72 18.84
CA ASP A 115 -11.77 1.62 20.31
C ASP A 115 -11.49 0.19 20.82
N ASP A 116 -11.95 -0.82 20.08
CA ASP A 116 -11.67 -2.22 20.41
C ASP A 116 -10.18 -2.56 20.26
N ALA A 117 -9.51 -2.09 19.20
CA ALA A 117 -8.08 -2.30 19.03
C ALA A 117 -7.23 -1.60 20.12
N ILE A 118 -7.69 -0.46 20.63
CA ILE A 118 -7.06 0.21 21.77
C ILE A 118 -7.28 -0.61 23.05
N ARG A 119 -8.49 -1.11 23.27
CA ARG A 119 -8.84 -1.91 24.46
C ARG A 119 -8.09 -3.25 24.50
N GLU A 120 -7.87 -3.83 23.33
CA GLU A 120 -7.12 -5.08 23.14
C GLU A 120 -5.60 -4.89 23.02
N SER A 121 -5.10 -3.64 23.09
CA SER A 121 -3.68 -3.37 22.97
C SER A 121 -2.88 -4.11 24.04
N THR A 122 -1.86 -4.83 23.60
CA THR A 122 -0.97 -5.61 24.48
C THR A 122 0.33 -4.88 24.80
N PHE A 123 0.39 -3.56 24.59
CA PHE A 123 1.63 -2.80 24.78
C PHE A 123 2.11 -2.85 26.22
N VAL A 124 3.39 -3.21 26.37
CA VAL A 124 4.13 -3.07 27.62
C VAL A 124 5.43 -2.33 27.31
N PRO A 125 5.73 -1.22 28.01
CA PRO A 125 7.00 -0.52 27.88
C PRO A 125 8.19 -1.47 27.96
N ASN A 126 9.14 -1.30 27.04
CA ASN A 126 10.32 -2.14 26.95
C ASN A 126 11.55 -1.28 26.59
N ARG A 127 12.70 -1.94 26.38
CA ARG A 127 13.97 -1.25 26.09
C ARG A 127 13.95 -0.48 24.77
N GLU A 128 13.13 -0.91 23.82
CA GLU A 128 12.99 -0.26 22.52
C GLU A 128 11.98 0.88 22.60
N ILE A 129 10.74 0.59 23.01
CA ILE A 129 9.65 1.57 23.14
C ILE A 129 9.34 1.82 24.61
N ALA A 130 9.70 3.00 25.09
CA ALA A 130 9.55 3.40 26.49
C ALA A 130 8.13 3.89 26.80
N ALA A 131 7.43 4.50 25.84
CA ALA A 131 6.08 5.01 26.04
C ALA A 131 5.34 5.21 24.72
N LEU A 132 4.00 5.18 24.81
CA LEU A 132 3.07 5.60 23.78
C LEU A 132 2.42 6.92 24.18
N GLU A 133 2.18 7.80 23.22
CA GLU A 133 1.54 9.08 23.48
C GLU A 133 0.52 9.45 22.41
N TRP A 134 -0.71 9.75 22.82
CA TRP A 134 -1.76 10.28 21.94
C TRP A 134 -1.78 11.80 21.98
N VAL A 135 -1.46 12.44 20.85
CA VAL A 135 -1.31 13.89 20.76
C VAL A 135 -2.18 14.50 19.67
N SER A 136 -2.44 15.81 19.75
CA SER A 136 -3.02 16.57 18.63
C SER A 136 -1.98 16.77 17.51
N LEU A 137 -2.44 17.03 16.28
CA LEU A 137 -1.59 17.42 15.12
C LEU A 137 -0.54 18.49 15.46
N LYS A 138 -0.94 19.58 16.11
CA LYS A 138 -0.03 20.65 16.55
C LYS A 138 1.09 20.15 17.47
N LYS A 139 0.77 19.21 18.36
CA LYS A 139 1.75 18.62 19.29
C LYS A 139 2.62 17.58 18.59
N ALA A 140 2.09 16.83 17.62
CA ALA A 140 2.88 15.92 16.81
C ALA A 140 4.00 16.66 16.07
N ARG A 141 3.66 17.76 15.38
CA ARG A 141 4.65 18.62 14.71
C ARG A 141 5.74 19.15 15.65
N ALA A 142 5.37 19.49 16.89
CA ALA A 142 6.32 20.02 17.88
C ALA A 142 7.21 18.94 18.55
N ARG A 143 6.81 17.66 18.51
CA ARG A 143 7.48 16.58 19.25
C ARG A 143 8.27 15.62 18.38
N LEU A 144 7.90 15.44 17.12
CA LEU A 144 8.62 14.56 16.20
C LEU A 144 10.08 14.99 16.10
N SER A 145 11.00 14.04 16.31
CA SER A 145 12.44 14.33 16.35
C SER A 145 13.07 14.51 14.97
N TYR A 146 12.41 14.05 13.91
CA TYR A 146 12.93 14.08 12.55
C TYR A 146 12.11 15.03 11.66
N PRO A 147 12.72 16.07 11.08
CA PRO A 147 12.03 16.99 10.18
C PRO A 147 11.35 16.31 8.98
N VAL A 148 11.92 15.21 8.48
CA VAL A 148 11.36 14.44 7.36
C VAL A 148 10.05 13.71 7.69
N ASP A 149 9.69 13.58 8.98
CA ASP A 149 8.38 13.05 9.39
C ASP A 149 7.31 14.18 9.40
N LEU A 150 7.69 15.46 9.31
CA LEU A 150 6.73 16.58 9.28
C LEU A 150 5.95 16.60 7.96
N GLU A 151 6.60 16.32 6.84
CA GLU A 151 5.93 16.19 5.54
C GLU A 151 4.83 15.12 5.59
N ILE A 152 5.07 14.00 6.28
CA ILE A 152 4.08 12.95 6.50
C ILE A 152 2.86 13.46 7.28
N ILE A 153 3.09 14.28 8.31
CA ILE A 153 2.02 14.92 9.07
C ILE A 153 1.28 15.96 8.23
N ASP A 154 1.96 16.68 7.34
CA ASP A 154 1.36 17.66 6.43
C ASP A 154 0.41 16.98 5.45
N PHE A 155 0.83 15.89 4.78
CA PHE A 155 -0.05 15.10 3.92
C PHE A 155 -1.24 14.50 4.68
N PHE A 156 -0.99 13.96 5.88
CA PHE A 156 -2.06 13.44 6.73
C PHE A 156 -3.07 14.53 7.14
N GLN A 157 -2.60 15.76 7.43
CA GLN A 157 -3.47 16.91 7.72
C GLN A 157 -4.40 17.23 6.56
N ASN A 158 -3.90 17.20 5.31
CA ASN A 158 -4.75 17.47 4.15
C ASN A 158 -5.93 16.48 4.06
N LEU A 159 -5.69 15.20 4.32
CA LEU A 159 -6.76 14.19 4.36
C LEU A 159 -7.80 14.46 5.46
N VAL A 160 -7.37 15.04 6.59
CA VAL A 160 -8.25 15.44 7.69
C VAL A 160 -9.12 16.62 7.27
N ASP A 161 -8.49 17.65 6.71
CA ASP A 161 -9.14 18.90 6.34
C ASP A 161 -10.15 18.68 5.19
N ASP A 162 -9.82 17.79 4.26
CA ASP A 162 -10.71 17.38 3.17
C ASP A 162 -11.83 16.42 3.63
N GLY A 163 -11.80 15.94 4.88
CA GLY A 163 -12.82 15.04 5.42
C GLY A 163 -12.82 13.63 4.83
N VAL A 164 -11.68 13.18 4.29
CA VAL A 164 -11.53 11.90 3.56
C VAL A 164 -10.66 10.88 4.29
N LEU A 165 -10.41 11.10 5.58
CA LEU A 165 -9.49 10.27 6.38
C LEU A 165 -9.95 8.81 6.54
N ARG A 166 -11.27 8.58 6.66
CA ARG A 166 -11.84 7.23 6.69
C ARG A 166 -12.10 6.76 5.27
N THR A 167 -11.29 5.81 4.81
CA THR A 167 -11.44 5.18 3.51
C THR A 167 -11.73 3.68 3.60
N PHE A 168 -12.19 3.11 2.50
CA PHE A 168 -12.21 1.67 2.26
C PHE A 168 -11.61 1.38 0.87
N PRO A 169 -10.85 0.29 0.72
CA PRO A 169 -10.23 -0.03 -0.55
C PRO A 169 -11.12 -0.92 -1.44
N VAL A 170 -11.15 -0.62 -2.74
CA VAL A 170 -11.49 -1.61 -3.77
C VAL A 170 -10.21 -1.94 -4.53
N ILE A 171 -9.74 -3.17 -4.39
CA ILE A 171 -8.43 -3.61 -4.88
C ILE A 171 -8.62 -4.33 -6.21
N ALA A 172 -8.05 -3.78 -7.29
CA ALA A 172 -7.96 -4.46 -8.57
C ALA A 172 -6.71 -5.34 -8.58
N LEU A 173 -6.88 -6.65 -8.78
CA LEU A 173 -5.81 -7.64 -8.73
C LEU A 173 -5.71 -8.36 -10.08
N ARG A 174 -4.52 -8.38 -10.69
CA ARG A 174 -4.27 -9.30 -11.81
C ARG A 174 -4.03 -10.70 -11.27
N HIS A 175 -4.58 -11.72 -11.92
CA HIS A 175 -4.23 -13.11 -11.59
C HIS A 175 -2.70 -13.33 -11.64
N ALA A 176 -2.21 -14.28 -10.85
CA ALA A 176 -0.80 -14.63 -10.80
C ALA A 176 -0.34 -15.32 -12.10
N LYS A 177 0.97 -15.53 -12.25
CA LYS A 177 1.54 -16.15 -13.45
C LYS A 177 0.92 -17.54 -13.71
N ALA A 178 0.18 -17.65 -14.80
CA ALA A 178 -0.35 -18.92 -15.31
C ALA A 178 0.68 -19.67 -16.15
N LEU A 179 0.42 -20.96 -16.42
CA LEU A 179 1.14 -21.71 -17.47
C LEU A 179 1.08 -20.94 -18.79
N SER A 180 2.03 -21.14 -19.69
CA SER A 180 1.92 -20.52 -21.01
C SER A 180 0.74 -21.12 -21.79
N ARG A 181 0.29 -20.45 -22.86
CA ARG A 181 -0.77 -21.01 -23.72
C ARG A 181 -0.28 -22.22 -24.52
N SER A 182 1.02 -22.29 -24.85
CA SER A 182 1.59 -23.42 -25.56
C SER A 182 1.73 -24.67 -24.69
N ASP A 183 1.88 -24.49 -23.38
CA ASP A 183 2.08 -25.58 -22.42
C ASP A 183 0.76 -26.05 -21.77
N TRP A 184 -0.38 -25.67 -22.36
CA TRP A 184 -1.70 -26.00 -21.83
C TRP A 184 -2.61 -26.58 -22.91
N GLU A 185 -3.12 -27.77 -22.65
CA GLU A 185 -4.15 -28.40 -23.47
C GLU A 185 -5.53 -28.17 -22.84
N GLY A 186 -6.48 -27.65 -23.62
CA GLY A 186 -7.85 -27.37 -23.18
C GLY A 186 -8.24 -25.90 -23.26
N ALA A 187 -9.41 -25.56 -22.70
CA ALA A 187 -9.93 -24.20 -22.71
C ALA A 187 -9.01 -23.23 -21.94
N ASP A 188 -8.81 -22.01 -22.44
CA ASP A 188 -7.93 -21.02 -21.78
C ASP A 188 -8.43 -20.67 -20.37
N ALA A 189 -9.75 -20.60 -20.15
CA ALA A 189 -10.35 -20.37 -18.84
C ALA A 189 -9.98 -21.44 -17.79
N ALA A 190 -9.68 -22.68 -18.22
CA ALA A 190 -9.26 -23.77 -17.34
C ALA A 190 -7.75 -23.75 -17.02
N ARG A 191 -6.97 -22.86 -17.65
CA ARG A 191 -5.51 -22.81 -17.51
C ARG A 191 -5.09 -22.45 -16.07
N PRO A 192 -4.29 -23.29 -15.39
CA PRO A 192 -3.94 -23.12 -13.98
C PRO A 192 -2.72 -22.21 -13.78
N LEU A 193 -2.43 -21.92 -12.51
CA LEU A 193 -1.21 -21.21 -12.12
C LEU A 193 0.05 -22.06 -12.37
N ALA A 194 1.08 -21.41 -12.92
CA ALA A 194 2.43 -21.95 -12.91
C ALA A 194 3.01 -21.95 -11.48
N GLU A 195 4.16 -22.61 -11.28
CA GLU A 195 4.80 -22.66 -9.96
C GLU A 195 5.13 -21.27 -9.40
N ARG A 196 5.68 -20.38 -10.24
CA ARG A 196 5.90 -18.98 -9.88
C ARG A 196 4.60 -18.29 -9.48
N GLY A 197 3.51 -18.55 -10.21
CA GLY A 197 2.19 -18.00 -9.89
C GLY A 197 1.66 -18.45 -8.54
N ARG A 198 1.90 -19.71 -8.16
CA ARG A 198 1.53 -20.20 -6.82
C ARG A 198 2.31 -19.51 -5.70
N ARG A 199 3.60 -19.20 -5.92
CA ARG A 199 4.40 -18.42 -4.97
C ARG A 199 3.91 -16.96 -4.89
N GLN A 200 3.61 -16.35 -6.02
CA GLN A 200 2.97 -15.04 -6.11
C GLN A 200 1.62 -14.95 -5.40
N ALA A 201 0.74 -15.92 -5.60
CA ALA A 201 -0.55 -15.98 -4.92
C ALA A 201 -0.41 -16.03 -3.38
N LYS A 202 0.66 -16.67 -2.87
CA LYS A 202 0.98 -16.70 -1.44
C LYS A 202 1.55 -15.37 -0.94
N SER A 203 2.46 -14.74 -1.70
CA SER A 203 3.15 -13.51 -1.26
C SER A 203 2.22 -12.31 -1.12
N ILE A 204 1.12 -12.26 -1.88
CA ILE A 204 0.16 -11.14 -1.81
C ILE A 204 -0.84 -11.26 -0.66
N VAL A 205 -0.88 -12.38 0.07
CA VAL A 205 -1.85 -12.58 1.15
C VAL A 205 -1.65 -11.57 2.28
N GLY A 206 -0.41 -11.38 2.73
CA GLY A 206 -0.04 -10.44 3.77
C GLY A 206 -0.49 -9.00 3.48
N PRO A 207 -0.04 -8.37 2.39
CA PRO A 207 -0.43 -7.00 2.09
C PRO A 207 -1.93 -6.84 1.80
N LEU A 208 -2.61 -7.81 1.17
CA LEU A 208 -4.07 -7.75 1.00
C LEU A 208 -4.81 -7.80 2.35
N ARG A 209 -4.28 -8.53 3.34
CA ARG A 209 -4.80 -8.49 4.72
C ARG A 209 -4.52 -7.16 5.42
N ALA A 210 -3.38 -6.54 5.15
CA ALA A 210 -3.02 -5.24 5.72
C ALA A 210 -4.03 -4.14 5.34
N PHE A 211 -4.59 -4.21 4.13
CA PHE A 211 -5.69 -3.34 3.67
C PHE A 211 -7.09 -3.79 4.13
N GLY A 212 -7.17 -4.78 5.03
CA GLY A 212 -8.41 -5.17 5.68
C GLY A 212 -9.43 -5.85 4.77
N VAL A 213 -9.02 -6.48 3.67
CA VAL A 213 -9.93 -7.13 2.70
C VAL A 213 -10.90 -8.08 3.41
N ARG A 214 -12.21 -7.88 3.16
CA ARG A 214 -13.29 -8.73 3.71
C ARG A 214 -14.06 -9.49 2.65
N ARG A 215 -13.94 -9.08 1.39
CA ARG A 215 -14.73 -9.59 0.28
C ARG A 215 -13.83 -9.95 -0.89
N ILE A 216 -13.99 -11.17 -1.40
CA ILE A 216 -13.23 -11.66 -2.55
C ILE A 216 -14.21 -11.87 -3.70
N VAL A 217 -13.98 -11.15 -4.80
CA VAL A 217 -14.67 -11.30 -6.08
C VAL A 217 -13.63 -11.62 -7.13
N THR A 218 -13.91 -12.57 -8.01
CA THR A 218 -12.94 -12.99 -9.01
C THR A 218 -13.62 -13.45 -10.30
N SER A 219 -12.93 -13.33 -11.43
CA SER A 219 -13.29 -14.10 -12.63
C SER A 219 -13.32 -15.59 -12.29
N ASP A 220 -14.25 -16.27 -12.92
CA ASP A 220 -14.42 -17.72 -12.94
C ASP A 220 -13.25 -18.52 -13.56
N ALA A 221 -12.33 -17.88 -14.29
CA ALA A 221 -11.14 -18.55 -14.80
C ALA A 221 -10.29 -19.17 -13.68
N VAL A 222 -9.81 -20.41 -13.87
CA VAL A 222 -9.08 -21.20 -12.86
C VAL A 222 -7.89 -20.44 -12.29
N ARG A 223 -7.05 -19.82 -13.14
CA ARG A 223 -5.93 -18.96 -12.70
C ARG A 223 -6.35 -17.80 -11.78
N CYS A 224 -7.52 -17.19 -12.01
CA CYS A 224 -8.02 -16.11 -11.17
C CYS A 224 -8.46 -16.65 -9.81
N VAL A 225 -9.24 -17.74 -9.82
CA VAL A 225 -9.68 -18.43 -8.60
C VAL A 225 -8.49 -18.88 -7.76
N ASP A 226 -7.54 -19.60 -8.36
CA ASP A 226 -6.33 -20.10 -7.70
C ASP A 226 -5.47 -18.98 -7.09
N THR A 227 -5.46 -17.80 -7.71
CA THR A 227 -4.73 -16.63 -7.20
C THR A 227 -5.28 -16.17 -5.85
N VAL A 228 -6.61 -16.21 -5.66
CA VAL A 228 -7.28 -15.72 -4.45
C VAL A 228 -7.58 -16.80 -3.42
N VAL A 229 -7.38 -18.09 -3.74
CA VAL A 229 -7.56 -19.21 -2.80
C VAL A 229 -6.71 -19.06 -1.53
N PRO A 230 -5.41 -18.72 -1.58
CA PRO A 230 -4.61 -18.50 -0.37
C PRO A 230 -5.19 -17.40 0.54
N LEU A 231 -5.65 -16.29 -0.06
CA LEU A 231 -6.28 -15.20 0.68
C LEU A 231 -7.61 -15.63 1.31
N SER A 232 -8.44 -16.36 0.55
CA SER A 232 -9.72 -16.91 1.04
C SER A 232 -9.52 -17.79 2.27
N ARG A 233 -8.52 -18.67 2.24
CA ARG A 233 -8.16 -19.53 3.38
C ARG A 233 -7.68 -18.72 4.58
N ALA A 234 -6.78 -17.76 4.36
CA ALA A 234 -6.24 -16.91 5.43
C ALA A 234 -7.31 -16.03 6.10
N LEU A 235 -8.34 -15.61 5.35
CA LEU A 235 -9.44 -14.80 5.86
C LEU A 235 -10.62 -15.61 6.40
N GLY A 236 -10.71 -16.92 6.08
CA GLY A 236 -11.91 -17.72 6.32
C GLY A 236 -13.14 -17.18 5.57
N ARG A 237 -12.96 -16.61 4.37
CA ARG A 237 -14.03 -15.96 3.59
C ARG A 237 -14.27 -16.65 2.25
N LYS A 238 -15.54 -16.77 1.87
CA LYS A 238 -15.95 -17.37 0.58
C LYS A 238 -15.54 -16.49 -0.60
N ILE A 239 -15.10 -17.15 -1.67
CA ILE A 239 -14.85 -16.55 -2.98
C ILE A 239 -16.19 -16.41 -3.71
N THR A 240 -16.46 -15.24 -4.30
CA THR A 240 -17.54 -15.09 -5.28
C THR A 240 -16.94 -15.02 -6.67
N GLN A 241 -17.21 -16.05 -7.46
CA GLN A 241 -16.85 -16.11 -8.86
C GLN A 241 -17.94 -15.43 -9.71
N THR A 242 -17.55 -14.84 -10.84
CA THR A 242 -18.49 -14.23 -11.79
C THR A 242 -17.85 -14.16 -13.18
N THR A 243 -18.62 -14.51 -14.22
CA THR A 243 -18.23 -14.36 -15.63
C THR A 243 -18.15 -12.89 -16.05
N LYS A 244 -18.91 -12.00 -15.39
CA LYS A 244 -18.99 -10.56 -15.70
C LYS A 244 -17.67 -9.79 -15.72
N ILE A 245 -16.61 -10.32 -15.09
CA ILE A 245 -15.25 -9.73 -15.09
C ILE A 245 -14.21 -10.71 -15.67
N SER A 246 -14.67 -11.71 -16.44
CA SER A 246 -13.83 -12.67 -17.14
C SER A 246 -13.25 -12.05 -18.41
N GLN A 247 -12.17 -12.64 -18.91
CA GLN A 247 -11.62 -12.25 -20.19
C GLN A 247 -12.53 -12.69 -21.35
N ASP A 248 -13.09 -13.88 -21.29
CA ASP A 248 -13.97 -14.38 -22.35
C ASP A 248 -15.20 -13.47 -22.54
N SER A 249 -15.88 -13.09 -21.45
CA SER A 249 -16.99 -12.13 -21.54
C SER A 249 -16.53 -10.74 -21.97
N TRP A 250 -15.28 -10.35 -21.71
CA TRP A 250 -14.75 -9.07 -22.17
C TRP A 250 -14.48 -9.09 -23.68
N ASP A 251 -13.88 -10.16 -24.19
CA ASP A 251 -13.59 -10.33 -25.61
C ASP A 251 -14.88 -10.49 -26.44
N ASP A 252 -15.96 -11.02 -25.85
CA ASP A 252 -17.29 -11.17 -26.46
C ASP A 252 -18.25 -9.97 -26.24
N ASP A 253 -17.77 -8.83 -25.71
CA ASP A 253 -18.61 -7.66 -25.34
C ASP A 253 -19.79 -7.96 -24.39
N ALA A 254 -19.72 -9.08 -23.66
CA ALA A 254 -20.73 -9.54 -22.71
C ALA A 254 -20.39 -9.22 -21.23
N ALA A 255 -19.25 -8.58 -20.97
CA ALA A 255 -18.82 -8.20 -19.64
C ALA A 255 -19.75 -7.15 -19.02
N ASP A 256 -19.91 -7.20 -17.69
CA ASP A 256 -20.74 -6.25 -16.94
C ASP A 256 -19.96 -5.78 -15.71
N LEU A 257 -18.90 -5.04 -16.00
CA LEU A 257 -17.99 -4.46 -14.99
C LEU A 257 -18.75 -3.50 -14.09
N ARG A 258 -19.61 -2.64 -14.68
CA ARG A 258 -20.41 -1.64 -13.97
C ARG A 258 -21.22 -2.24 -12.82
N SER A 259 -21.93 -3.36 -13.04
CA SER A 259 -22.73 -3.95 -11.96
C SER A 259 -21.86 -4.50 -10.82
N VAL A 260 -20.72 -5.10 -11.15
CA VAL A 260 -19.80 -5.69 -10.17
C VAL A 260 -19.13 -4.59 -9.35
N ILE A 261 -18.50 -3.62 -10.02
CA ILE A 261 -17.77 -2.52 -9.40
C ILE A 261 -18.71 -1.58 -8.65
N GLY A 262 -19.83 -1.18 -9.24
CA GLY A 262 -20.82 -0.35 -8.57
C GLY A 262 -21.35 -0.99 -7.28
N ARG A 263 -21.52 -2.32 -7.24
CA ARG A 263 -21.88 -3.03 -6.00
C ARG A 263 -20.74 -3.05 -4.97
N ARG A 264 -19.47 -2.99 -5.37
CA ARG A 264 -18.33 -2.87 -4.43
C ARG A 264 -18.28 -1.48 -3.82
N VAL A 265 -18.33 -0.45 -4.66
CA VAL A 265 -18.35 0.97 -4.23
C VAL A 265 -19.51 1.22 -3.26
N ARG A 266 -20.75 0.88 -3.63
CA ARG A 266 -21.93 1.06 -2.76
C ARG A 266 -21.87 0.28 -1.44
N SER A 267 -21.08 -0.79 -1.37
CA SER A 267 -21.01 -1.59 -0.14
C SER A 267 -20.16 -0.96 0.95
N GLY A 268 -19.30 0.01 0.62
CA GLY A 268 -18.42 0.68 1.59
C GLY A 268 -17.43 -0.26 2.28
N LYS A 269 -17.13 -1.42 1.68
CA LYS A 269 -16.37 -2.50 2.32
C LYS A 269 -15.14 -2.87 1.51
N ALA A 270 -14.03 -3.07 2.21
CA ALA A 270 -12.77 -3.53 1.65
C ALA A 270 -12.96 -4.82 0.82
N ALA A 271 -12.63 -4.75 -0.47
CA ALA A 271 -12.82 -5.86 -1.40
C ALA A 271 -11.64 -6.02 -2.34
N VAL A 272 -11.34 -7.26 -2.73
CA VAL A 272 -10.45 -7.57 -3.85
C VAL A 272 -11.28 -8.07 -5.03
N VAL A 273 -10.93 -7.59 -6.22
CA VAL A 273 -11.50 -7.94 -7.52
C VAL A 273 -10.38 -8.49 -8.39
N CYS A 274 -10.29 -9.82 -8.49
CA CYS A 274 -9.25 -10.50 -9.27
C CYS A 274 -9.72 -10.77 -10.71
N SER A 275 -8.98 -10.26 -11.69
CA SER A 275 -9.31 -10.37 -13.11
C SER A 275 -8.04 -10.46 -13.98
N HIS A 276 -8.16 -10.13 -15.26
CA HIS A 276 -7.17 -10.33 -16.32
C HIS A 276 -6.61 -9.01 -16.82
N GLY A 277 -5.39 -9.03 -17.37
CA GLY A 277 -4.72 -7.84 -17.94
C GLY A 277 -5.64 -6.96 -18.80
N PRO A 278 -6.30 -7.52 -19.84
CA PRO A 278 -7.17 -6.73 -20.73
C PRO A 278 -8.41 -6.13 -20.05
N VAL A 279 -8.88 -6.71 -18.94
CA VAL A 279 -10.12 -6.32 -18.26
C VAL A 279 -9.86 -5.26 -17.18
N LEU A 280 -8.65 -5.22 -16.63
CA LEU A 280 -8.28 -4.31 -15.54
C LEU A 280 -8.47 -2.83 -15.89
N PRO A 281 -8.11 -2.33 -17.09
CA PRO A 281 -8.42 -0.95 -17.48
C PRO A 281 -9.91 -0.62 -17.31
N GLY A 282 -10.79 -1.50 -17.79
CA GLY A 282 -12.24 -1.33 -17.61
C GLY A 282 -12.68 -1.31 -16.14
N ILE A 283 -12.07 -2.14 -15.29
CA ILE A 283 -12.35 -2.16 -13.84
C ILE A 283 -11.99 -0.81 -13.18
N LEU A 284 -10.81 -0.28 -13.49
CA LEU A 284 -10.33 0.99 -12.95
C LEU A 284 -11.15 2.17 -13.50
N SER A 285 -11.54 2.14 -14.78
CA SER A 285 -12.47 3.12 -15.37
C SER A 285 -13.82 3.12 -14.68
N GLU A 286 -14.41 1.95 -14.42
CA GLU A 286 -15.69 1.85 -13.69
C GLU A 286 -15.58 2.32 -12.25
N LEU A 287 -14.43 2.15 -11.59
CA LEU A 287 -14.19 2.72 -10.27
C LEU A 287 -14.21 4.25 -10.34
N ALA A 288 -13.50 4.84 -11.30
CA ALA A 288 -13.46 6.28 -11.49
C ALA A 288 -14.85 6.86 -11.82
N LEU A 289 -15.58 6.21 -12.74
CA LEU A 289 -16.94 6.60 -13.10
C LEU A 289 -17.90 6.51 -11.90
N ALA A 290 -17.84 5.42 -11.13
CA ALA A 290 -18.70 5.22 -9.97
C ALA A 290 -18.47 6.23 -8.84
N THR A 291 -17.31 6.90 -8.82
CA THR A 291 -16.94 7.89 -7.81
C THR A 291 -16.91 9.31 -8.37
N GLY A 292 -17.30 9.53 -9.64
CA GLY A 292 -17.25 10.84 -10.29
C GLY A 292 -15.84 11.38 -10.50
N THR A 293 -14.85 10.51 -10.52
CA THR A 293 -13.44 10.86 -10.72
C THR A 293 -13.14 11.03 -12.21
N ILE A 294 -12.48 12.14 -12.55
CA ILE A 294 -12.05 12.42 -13.92
C ILE A 294 -11.01 11.38 -14.33
N HIS A 295 -11.25 10.73 -15.48
CA HIS A 295 -10.31 9.78 -16.06
C HIS A 295 -9.02 10.49 -16.46
N GLY A 296 -7.87 9.97 -16.03
CA GLY A 296 -6.56 10.44 -16.45
C GLY A 296 -5.55 9.30 -16.54
N SER A 297 -4.35 9.59 -17.05
CA SER A 297 -3.30 8.59 -17.30
C SER A 297 -2.85 7.81 -16.06
N TYR A 298 -3.09 8.33 -14.86
CA TYR A 298 -2.81 7.64 -13.59
C TYR A 298 -3.72 6.41 -13.38
N ILE A 299 -4.95 6.41 -13.91
CA ILE A 299 -5.89 5.28 -13.87
C ILE A 299 -5.40 4.17 -14.80
N ASP A 300 -4.97 4.53 -16.01
CA ASP A 300 -4.42 3.57 -16.98
C ASP A 300 -3.12 2.95 -16.43
N SER A 301 -2.26 3.78 -15.84
CA SER A 301 -1.02 3.33 -15.19
C SER A 301 -1.31 2.38 -14.02
N ALA A 302 -2.38 2.61 -13.26
CA ALA A 302 -2.81 1.73 -12.18
C ALA A 302 -3.45 0.42 -12.68
N ALA A 303 -3.90 0.37 -13.93
CA ALA A 303 -4.45 -0.83 -14.54
C ALA A 303 -3.40 -1.73 -15.19
N ASP A 304 -2.23 -1.17 -15.56
CA ASP A 304 -1.10 -1.90 -16.13
C ASP A 304 -0.35 -2.72 -15.06
N LEU A 305 -1.01 -3.78 -14.63
CA LEU A 305 -0.53 -4.65 -13.57
C LEU A 305 0.21 -5.86 -14.14
N GLU A 306 1.40 -6.15 -13.64
CA GLU A 306 2.05 -7.45 -13.86
C GLU A 306 1.28 -8.59 -13.16
N PRO A 307 1.52 -9.88 -13.50
CA PRO A 307 0.85 -10.99 -12.83
C PRO A 307 1.02 -10.96 -11.31
N ALA A 308 -0.10 -11.07 -10.59
CA ALA A 308 -0.24 -10.90 -9.13
C ALA A 308 0.08 -9.51 -8.58
N ALA A 309 0.38 -8.51 -9.41
CA ALA A 309 0.36 -7.12 -8.97
C ALA A 309 -1.09 -6.67 -8.74
N PHE A 310 -1.26 -5.70 -7.85
CA PHE A 310 -2.57 -5.14 -7.53
C PHE A 310 -2.50 -3.63 -7.28
N SER A 311 -3.60 -2.96 -7.62
CA SER A 311 -3.82 -1.54 -7.31
C SER A 311 -4.87 -1.42 -6.23
N VAL A 312 -4.54 -0.70 -5.16
CA VAL A 312 -5.44 -0.38 -4.06
C VAL A 312 -6.06 0.98 -4.35
N VAL A 313 -7.35 1.00 -4.65
CA VAL A 313 -8.10 2.23 -4.90
C VAL A 313 -8.82 2.62 -3.61
N HIS A 314 -8.36 3.70 -2.98
CA HIS A 314 -8.90 4.20 -1.72
C HIS A 314 -10.09 5.11 -1.97
N LEU A 315 -11.26 4.69 -1.48
CA LEU A 315 -12.52 5.43 -1.61
C LEU A 315 -12.95 5.97 -0.26
N SER A 316 -13.46 7.19 -0.20
CA SER A 316 -13.93 7.77 1.05
C SER A 316 -15.17 7.03 1.57
N ALA A 317 -15.11 6.59 2.83
CA ALA A 317 -16.24 6.02 3.54
C ALA A 317 -17.21 7.09 4.06
N SER A 318 -16.73 8.33 4.18
CA SER A 318 -17.46 9.44 4.79
C SER A 318 -18.00 10.44 3.76
N ASN A 319 -17.36 10.52 2.58
CA ASN A 319 -17.74 11.41 1.50
C ASN A 319 -17.63 10.70 0.14
N PRO A 320 -18.63 9.89 -0.24
CA PRO A 320 -18.57 9.10 -1.48
C PRO A 320 -18.42 9.91 -2.78
N GLY A 321 -18.74 11.22 -2.74
CA GLY A 321 -18.59 12.14 -3.87
C GLY A 321 -17.18 12.74 -4.04
N SER A 322 -16.25 12.46 -3.12
CA SER A 322 -14.86 12.96 -3.19
C SER A 322 -13.99 12.33 -4.27
N GLY A 323 -14.54 11.39 -5.06
CA GLY A 323 -13.74 10.64 -6.02
C GLY A 323 -12.83 9.60 -5.39
N ILE A 324 -11.89 9.13 -6.19
CA ILE A 324 -10.77 8.29 -5.75
C ILE A 324 -9.81 9.18 -4.97
N ILE A 325 -9.56 8.82 -3.70
CA ILE A 325 -8.69 9.59 -2.80
C ILE A 325 -7.22 9.33 -3.12
N ALA A 326 -6.88 8.06 -3.37
CA ALA A 326 -5.55 7.65 -3.77
C ALA A 326 -5.60 6.31 -4.49
N ILE A 327 -4.59 6.06 -5.34
CA ILE A 327 -4.29 4.76 -5.90
C ILE A 327 -2.84 4.43 -5.60
N GLU A 328 -2.58 3.22 -5.10
CA GLU A 328 -1.23 2.70 -4.93
C GLU A 328 -1.10 1.31 -5.56
N THR A 329 0.01 1.10 -6.27
CA THR A 329 0.29 -0.15 -6.99
C THR A 329 1.35 -0.97 -6.27
N HIS A 330 1.08 -2.25 -6.09
CA HIS A 330 1.92 -3.19 -5.35
C HIS A 330 2.33 -4.35 -6.24
N ILE A 331 3.63 -4.60 -6.33
CA ILE A 331 4.21 -5.67 -7.14
C ILE A 331 4.71 -6.79 -6.21
N PRO A 332 4.34 -8.06 -6.46
CA PRO A 332 4.73 -9.17 -5.60
C PRO A 332 6.25 -9.41 -5.66
N LYS A 333 6.88 -9.63 -4.50
CA LYS A 333 8.32 -9.91 -4.39
C LYS A 333 8.57 -11.43 -4.36
N VAL A 334 8.77 -12.04 -5.53
CA VAL A 334 8.86 -13.51 -5.69
C VAL A 334 9.70 -13.95 -6.87
#